data_AF-A0A835Q9M1-F1
#
_entry.id   AF-A0A835Q9M1-F1
#
_cell.length_a   1.000
_cell.length_b   1.000
_cell.length_c   1.000
_cell.angle_alpha   90.00
_cell.angle_beta   90.00
_cell.angle_gamma   90.00
#
_symmetry.space_group_name_H-M   'P 1'
#
loop_
_entity.id
_entity.type
_entity.pdbx_description
1 polymer ?
#
loop_
_entity_poly.entity_id
_entity_poly.type
_entity_poly.pdbx_seq_one_letter_code
_entity_poly.pdbx_strand_id
1 'polypeptide(L)'
;MGELQLAVRFTCLSIMNILYLYGQPLLPKMHYLQPFSVSQLDTLRYQATTIVAARLGRAEPPLQREVVEYLLDVDSHMWSMRRSKANFFRVMSLMSGAVAILRWLDEVGRWRNPVTTLLVHVLFVILLWYPELILPTVFLYMFLIGLWNYRLRPRRPPHMDTKLSWAEAAHADELDEEFDTFPTSKTQEVLRMRYDRLRSVAGRMQTVVGDLATQGERLQGVLSWRDPRATALFVAFCLVAAVVLYVTPARMVGLVVGLYVLRHPRFRSKLPSVPSNFFKRLPSKIDSLL
;
A
#
# COMPACT_ATOMS: atom_id res chain seq x y z
N MET A 1 -3.15 35.25 15.47
CA MET A 1 -3.20 34.09 14.56
C MET A 1 -4.65 33.66 14.45
N GLY A 2 -5.28 33.85 13.28
CA GLY A 2 -6.68 33.47 13.06
C GLY A 2 -6.77 32.09 12.42
N GLU A 3 -7.79 31.32 12.77
CA GLU A 3 -8.06 30.01 12.15
C GLU A 3 -8.91 30.21 10.90
N LEU A 4 -8.44 29.70 9.75
CA LEU A 4 -9.22 29.65 8.52
C LEU A 4 -9.88 28.27 8.41
N GLN A 5 -11.20 28.19 8.58
CA GLN A 5 -11.94 26.94 8.45
C GLN A 5 -12.60 26.85 7.07
N LEU A 6 -11.99 26.09 6.16
CA LEU A 6 -12.56 25.81 4.83
C LEU A 6 -13.50 24.60 4.90
N ALA A 7 -14.78 24.80 4.60
CA ALA A 7 -15.75 23.71 4.51
C ALA A 7 -16.04 23.38 3.04
N VAL A 8 -15.44 22.29 2.54
CA VAL A 8 -15.71 21.78 1.19
C VAL A 8 -16.79 20.71 1.26
N ARG A 9 -17.93 20.96 0.60
CA ARG A 9 -19.03 19.99 0.50
C ARG A 9 -19.04 19.36 -0.88
N PHE A 10 -18.70 18.07 -0.94
CA PHE A 10 -18.88 17.28 -2.16
C PHE A 10 -20.31 16.74 -2.22
N THR A 11 -21.07 17.13 -3.24
CA THR A 11 -22.40 16.59 -3.52
C THR A 11 -22.35 15.64 -4.70
N CYS A 12 -22.71 14.38 -4.47
CA CYS A 12 -22.88 13.42 -5.55
C CYS A 12 -24.28 13.58 -6.17
N LEU A 13 -24.33 13.98 -7.46
CA LEU A 13 -25.59 14.13 -8.20
C LEU A 13 -26.23 12.77 -8.56
N SER A 14 -25.43 11.72 -8.72
CA SER A 14 -25.90 10.35 -9.00
C SER A 14 -24.93 9.30 -8.49
N ILE A 15 -25.37 8.48 -7.53
CA ILE A 15 -24.59 7.37 -6.96
C ILE A 15 -24.27 6.33 -8.04
N MET A 16 -25.19 6.10 -8.98
CA MET A 16 -25.01 5.15 -10.07
C MET A 16 -23.87 5.57 -11.02
N ASN A 17 -23.77 6.86 -11.32
CA ASN A 17 -22.66 7.37 -12.14
C ASN A 17 -21.32 7.26 -11.42
N ILE A 18 -21.28 7.45 -10.09
CA ILE A 18 -20.05 7.25 -9.31
C ILE A 18 -19.65 5.78 -9.31
N LEU A 19 -20.59 4.86 -9.04
CA LEU A 19 -20.32 3.41 -9.08
C LEU A 19 -19.80 2.96 -10.45
N TYR A 20 -20.39 3.49 -11.52
CA TYR A 20 -19.93 3.23 -12.89
C TYR A 20 -18.50 3.73 -13.13
N LEU A 21 -18.15 4.91 -12.61
CA LEU A 21 -16.81 5.49 -12.75
C LEU A 21 -15.72 4.61 -12.13
N TYR A 22 -16.00 3.90 -11.03
CA TYR A 22 -15.05 2.96 -10.41
C TYR A 22 -14.64 1.81 -11.33
N GLY A 23 -15.50 1.40 -12.26
CA GLY A 23 -15.19 0.35 -13.24
C GLY A 23 -14.43 0.85 -14.47
N GLN A 24 -14.39 2.17 -14.69
CA GLN A 24 -13.77 2.76 -15.87
C GLN A 24 -12.27 3.03 -15.66
N PRO A 25 -11.46 2.93 -16.73
CA PRO A 25 -10.04 3.28 -16.67
C PRO A 25 -9.84 4.73 -16.23
N LEU A 26 -8.77 5.00 -15.47
CA LEU A 26 -8.46 6.32 -14.93
C LEU A 26 -8.06 7.31 -16.04
N LEU A 27 -7.30 6.82 -17.01
CA LEU A 27 -6.79 7.61 -18.13
C LEU A 27 -7.57 7.32 -19.42
N PRO A 28 -7.51 8.21 -20.42
CA PRO A 28 -7.99 7.90 -21.76
C PRO A 28 -7.30 6.65 -22.33
N LYS A 29 -8.01 5.85 -23.13
CA LYS A 29 -7.53 4.55 -23.66
C LYS A 29 -6.17 4.65 -24.38
N MET A 30 -5.89 5.78 -25.02
CA MET A 30 -4.65 6.06 -25.73
C MET A 30 -3.41 5.86 -24.85
N HIS A 31 -3.44 6.33 -23.60
CA HIS A 31 -2.31 6.28 -22.67
C HIS A 31 -1.99 4.87 -22.16
N TYR A 32 -2.91 3.90 -22.32
CA TYR A 32 -2.65 2.50 -22.03
C TYR A 32 -2.05 1.75 -23.23
N LEU A 33 -2.28 2.26 -24.44
CA LEU A 33 -1.71 1.70 -25.66
C LEU A 33 -0.31 2.28 -25.94
N GLN A 34 -0.12 3.57 -25.61
CA GLN A 34 1.12 4.31 -25.73
C GLN A 34 1.37 5.05 -24.40
N PRO A 35 2.09 4.43 -23.46
CA PRO A 35 2.38 5.06 -22.19
C PRO A 35 3.34 6.25 -22.39
N PHE A 36 3.14 7.31 -21.62
CA PHE A 36 4.10 8.41 -21.56
C PHE A 36 5.44 7.93 -20.98
N SER A 37 6.53 8.52 -21.46
CA SER A 37 7.82 8.37 -20.77
C SER A 37 7.78 9.07 -19.42
N VAL A 38 8.63 8.63 -18.49
CA VAL A 38 8.78 9.27 -17.17
C VAL A 38 9.10 10.76 -17.33
N SER A 39 10.01 11.10 -18.25
CA SER A 39 10.37 12.50 -18.54
C SER A 39 9.21 13.35 -19.07
N GLN A 40 8.35 12.79 -19.91
CA GLN A 40 7.16 13.49 -20.42
C GLN A 40 6.14 13.74 -19.29
N LEU A 41 5.94 12.75 -18.41
CA LEU A 41 5.07 12.91 -17.25
C LEU A 41 5.57 14.01 -16.31
N ASP A 42 6.88 14.04 -16.04
CA ASP A 42 7.47 15.05 -15.16
C ASP A 42 7.36 16.45 -15.76
N THR A 43 7.56 16.59 -17.08
CA THR A 43 7.37 17.86 -17.80
C THR A 43 5.92 18.34 -17.73
N LEU A 44 4.95 17.43 -17.95
CA LEU A 44 3.52 17.74 -17.88
C LEU A 44 3.09 18.14 -16.45
N ARG A 45 3.61 17.45 -15.44
CA ARG A 45 3.37 17.79 -14.02
C ARG A 45 3.89 19.18 -13.70
N TYR A 46 5.12 19.49 -14.10
CA TYR A 46 5.71 20.82 -13.89
C TYR A 46 4.86 21.93 -14.54
N GLN A 47 4.44 21.74 -15.79
CA GLN A 47 3.55 22.68 -16.49
C GLN A 47 2.20 22.83 -15.79
N ALA A 48 1.59 21.73 -15.33
CA ALA A 48 0.35 21.78 -14.59
C ALA A 48 0.49 22.58 -13.28
N THR A 49 1.57 22.35 -12.52
CA THR A 49 1.83 23.07 -11.28
C THR A 49 2.04 24.56 -11.51
N THR A 50 2.86 24.95 -12.49
CA THR A 50 3.07 26.38 -12.80
C THR A 50 1.77 27.10 -13.16
N ILE A 51 0.86 26.45 -13.90
CA ILE A 51 -0.47 27.00 -14.21
C ILE A 51 -1.31 27.14 -12.93
N VAL A 52 -1.31 26.13 -12.07
CA VAL A 52 -2.09 26.15 -10.81
C VAL A 52 -1.55 27.23 -9.86
N ALA A 53 -0.23 27.36 -9.72
CA ALA A 53 0.41 28.40 -8.92
C ALA A 53 0.08 29.81 -9.44
N ALA A 54 0.13 30.02 -10.77
CA ALA A 54 -0.24 31.30 -11.36
C ALA A 54 -1.72 31.66 -11.15
N ARG A 55 -2.61 30.66 -11.14
CA ARG A 55 -4.04 30.87 -10.85
C ARG A 55 -4.30 31.16 -9.37
N LEU A 56 -3.68 30.41 -8.47
CA LEU A 56 -3.86 30.56 -7.02
C LEU A 56 -3.18 31.81 -6.46
N GLY A 57 -2.12 32.31 -7.10
CA GLY A 57 -1.54 33.61 -6.78
C GLY A 57 -2.46 34.80 -7.08
N ARG A 58 -3.52 34.59 -7.88
CA ARG A 58 -4.56 35.59 -8.17
C ARG A 58 -5.85 35.37 -7.37
N ALA A 59 -5.89 34.36 -6.49
CA ALA A 59 -7.03 34.09 -5.64
C ALA A 59 -7.05 35.03 -4.42
N GLU A 60 -8.18 35.09 -3.71
CA GLU A 60 -8.30 35.81 -2.43
C GLU A 60 -8.56 34.80 -1.29
N PRO A 61 -7.64 34.65 -0.32
CA PRO A 61 -6.30 35.26 -0.23
C PRO A 61 -5.30 34.69 -1.26
N PRO A 62 -4.32 35.48 -1.73
CA PRO A 62 -3.35 35.00 -2.71
C PRO A 62 -2.42 33.96 -2.07
N LEU A 63 -2.35 32.78 -2.69
CA LEU A 63 -1.40 31.75 -2.27
C LEU A 63 -0.08 31.97 -3.00
N GLN A 64 0.99 32.10 -2.22
CA GLN A 64 2.33 32.24 -2.78
C GLN A 64 2.74 30.96 -3.52
N ARG A 65 3.58 31.11 -4.54
CA ARG A 65 3.98 30.01 -5.42
C ARG A 65 4.64 28.87 -4.64
N GLU A 66 5.44 29.21 -3.64
CA GLU A 66 6.16 28.30 -2.75
C GLU A 66 5.19 27.39 -2.00
N VAL A 67 4.07 27.95 -1.52
CA VAL A 67 3.02 27.19 -0.82
C VAL A 67 2.33 26.22 -1.78
N VAL A 68 2.08 26.65 -3.01
CA VAL A 68 1.42 25.81 -4.03
C VAL A 68 2.35 24.70 -4.51
N GLU A 69 3.64 24.99 -4.71
CA GLU A 69 4.66 24.00 -5.11
C GLU A 69 4.91 22.97 -4.01
N TYR A 70 4.94 23.42 -2.74
CA TYR A 70 5.02 22.54 -1.59
C TYR A 70 3.79 21.64 -1.47
N LEU A 71 2.57 22.19 -1.64
CA LEU A 71 1.32 21.43 -1.55
C LEU A 71 1.16 20.42 -2.71
N LEU A 72 1.66 20.75 -3.90
CA LEU A 72 1.59 19.88 -5.08
C LEU A 72 2.76 18.89 -5.18
N ASP A 73 3.64 18.85 -4.18
CA ASP A 73 4.80 17.97 -4.11
C ASP A 73 5.66 18.00 -5.38
N VAL A 74 5.98 19.21 -5.86
CA VAL A 74 6.77 19.40 -7.10
C VAL A 74 8.16 18.76 -6.99
N ASP A 75 8.71 18.75 -5.77
CA ASP A 75 10.00 18.17 -5.44
C ASP A 75 9.89 16.74 -4.88
N SER A 76 8.92 15.95 -5.35
CA SER A 76 8.77 14.54 -4.94
C SER A 76 10.02 13.68 -5.16
N HIS A 77 10.89 14.10 -6.08
CA HIS A 77 12.14 13.44 -6.41
C HIS A 77 13.30 13.79 -5.44
N MET A 78 13.16 14.87 -4.68
CA MET A 78 14.15 15.30 -3.70
C MET A 78 14.03 14.45 -2.45
N TRP A 79 15.18 13.98 -1.96
CA TRP A 79 15.22 13.14 -0.77
C TRP A 79 14.98 13.99 0.48
N SER A 80 14.13 13.50 1.39
CA SER A 80 13.93 14.07 2.72
C SER A 80 13.94 12.98 3.79
N MET A 81 14.57 13.27 4.92
CA MET A 81 14.56 12.39 6.09
C MET A 81 13.14 12.11 6.60
N ARG A 82 12.29 13.15 6.69
CA ARG A 82 10.92 13.05 7.20
C ARG A 82 10.06 12.14 6.30
N ARG A 83 10.12 12.36 4.98
CA ARG A 83 9.38 11.54 3.99
C ARG A 83 9.83 10.08 4.03
N SER A 84 11.14 9.84 4.17
CA SER A 84 11.70 8.49 4.29
C SER A 84 11.19 7.76 5.53
N LYS A 85 11.15 8.43 6.69
CA LYS A 85 10.55 7.88 7.92
C LYS A 85 9.06 7.60 7.75
N ALA A 86 8.28 8.55 7.23
CA ALA A 86 6.85 8.38 7.02
C ALA A 86 6.55 7.16 6.12
N ASN A 87 7.27 6.99 5.02
CA ASN A 87 7.14 5.84 4.13
C ASN A 87 7.55 4.52 4.82
N PHE A 88 8.63 4.51 5.60
CA PHE A 88 9.04 3.33 6.39
C PHE A 88 7.95 2.92 7.41
N PHE A 89 7.39 3.87 8.16
CA PHE A 89 6.31 3.58 9.09
C PHE A 89 5.03 3.12 8.40
N ARG A 90 4.73 3.63 7.20
CA ARG A 90 3.61 3.11 6.39
C ARG A 90 3.82 1.64 6.02
N VAL A 91 5.02 1.26 5.57
CA VAL A 91 5.36 -0.15 5.30
C VAL A 91 5.24 -0.98 6.58
N MET A 92 5.78 -0.51 7.70
CA MET A 92 5.69 -1.19 8.99
C MET A 92 4.24 -1.35 9.45
N SER A 93 3.38 -0.35 9.23
CA SER A 93 1.95 -0.43 9.59
C SER A 93 1.21 -1.50 8.78
N LEU A 94 1.57 -1.70 7.50
CA LEU A 94 1.03 -2.79 6.69
C LEU A 94 1.48 -4.15 7.22
N MET A 95 2.76 -4.26 7.61
CA MET A 95 3.31 -5.48 8.21
C MET A 95 2.73 -5.77 9.59
N SER A 96 2.38 -4.75 10.38
CA SER A 96 1.78 -4.93 11.71
C SER A 96 0.46 -5.71 11.65
N GLY A 97 -0.33 -5.53 10.59
CA GLY A 97 -1.54 -6.32 10.36
C GLY A 97 -1.25 -7.80 10.12
N ALA A 98 -0.24 -8.11 9.30
CA ALA A 98 0.21 -9.49 9.08
C ALA A 98 0.78 -10.13 10.36
N VAL A 99 1.58 -9.38 11.12
CA VAL A 99 2.10 -9.81 12.43
C VAL A 99 0.97 -10.06 13.43
N ALA A 100 -0.07 -9.21 13.45
CA ALA A 100 -1.23 -9.41 14.32
C ALA A 100 -2.00 -10.69 13.97
N ILE A 101 -2.16 -11.01 12.67
CA ILE A 101 -2.77 -12.27 12.22
C ILE A 101 -1.92 -13.46 12.67
N LEU A 102 -0.59 -13.41 12.48
CA LEU A 102 0.32 -14.47 12.91
C LEU A 102 0.26 -14.70 14.43
N ARG A 103 0.25 -13.62 15.21
CA ARG A 103 0.07 -13.70 16.67
C ARG A 103 -1.28 -14.28 17.06
N TRP A 104 -2.36 -13.88 16.38
CA TRP A 104 -3.68 -14.44 16.64
C TRP A 104 -3.74 -15.94 16.34
N LEU A 105 -3.13 -16.39 15.24
CA LEU A 105 -3.03 -17.83 14.92
C LEU A 105 -2.24 -18.59 15.99
N ASP A 106 -1.15 -18.01 16.48
CA ASP A 106 -0.35 -18.57 17.58
C ASP A 106 -1.16 -18.64 18.89
N GLU A 107 -1.97 -17.63 19.20
CA GLU A 107 -2.89 -17.64 20.35
C GLU A 107 -3.99 -18.69 20.23
N VAL A 108 -4.54 -18.90 19.02
CA VAL A 108 -5.51 -19.96 18.73
C VAL A 108 -4.86 -21.33 18.93
N GLY A 109 -3.63 -21.52 18.43
CA GLY A 109 -2.87 -22.77 18.57
C GLY A 109 -2.47 -23.08 20.02
N ARG A 110 -2.24 -22.04 20.85
CA ARG A 110 -1.99 -22.18 22.30
C ARG A 110 -3.27 -22.32 23.14
N TRP A 111 -4.45 -22.42 22.51
CA TRP A 111 -5.73 -22.57 23.20
C TRP A 111 -6.02 -21.46 24.24
N ARG A 112 -5.55 -20.23 23.98
CA ARG A 112 -5.70 -19.11 24.93
C ARG A 112 -7.16 -18.81 25.25
N ASN A 113 -8.04 -18.94 24.26
CA ASN A 113 -9.49 -18.90 24.44
C ASN A 113 -10.08 -20.17 23.82
N PRO A 114 -10.50 -21.15 24.64
CA PRO A 114 -10.88 -22.48 24.15
C PRO A 114 -12.13 -22.43 23.27
N VAL A 115 -13.05 -21.49 23.51
CA VAL A 115 -14.27 -21.35 22.70
C VAL A 115 -13.94 -20.87 21.29
N THR A 116 -13.09 -19.84 21.16
CA THR A 116 -12.67 -19.36 19.84
C THR A 116 -11.83 -20.38 19.11
N THR A 117 -10.93 -21.07 19.83
CA THR A 117 -10.12 -22.14 19.24
C THR A 117 -10.99 -23.27 18.74
N LEU A 118 -11.97 -23.75 19.52
CA LEU A 118 -12.91 -24.78 19.09
C LEU A 118 -13.70 -24.35 17.85
N LEU A 119 -14.20 -23.11 17.82
CA LEU A 119 -14.96 -22.58 16.67
C LEU A 119 -14.09 -22.52 15.41
N VAL A 120 -12.82 -22.10 15.53
CA VAL A 120 -11.86 -22.09 14.42
C VAL A 120 -11.58 -23.51 13.93
N HIS A 121 -11.43 -24.49 14.82
CA HIS A 121 -11.23 -25.89 14.44
C HIS A 121 -12.46 -26.48 13.74
N VAL A 122 -13.67 -26.21 14.24
CA VAL A 122 -14.92 -26.63 13.59
C VAL A 122 -15.05 -26.03 12.20
N LEU A 123 -14.81 -24.71 12.06
CA LEU A 123 -14.80 -24.03 10.77
C LEU A 123 -13.75 -24.62 9.82
N PHE A 124 -12.56 -24.91 10.34
CA PHE A 124 -11.47 -25.53 9.57
C PHE A 124 -11.86 -26.92 9.04
N VAL A 125 -12.47 -27.78 9.86
CA VAL A 125 -12.94 -29.11 9.44
C VAL A 125 -14.04 -28.99 8.37
N ILE A 126 -14.99 -28.06 8.53
CA ILE A 126 -16.04 -27.81 7.54
C ILE A 126 -15.43 -27.38 6.19
N LEU A 127 -14.45 -26.47 6.21
CA LEU A 127 -13.76 -26.00 5.01
C LEU A 127 -12.91 -27.09 4.34
N LEU A 128 -12.34 -28.02 5.11
CA LEU A 128 -11.63 -29.17 4.56
C LEU A 128 -12.56 -30.16 3.84
N TRP A 129 -13.74 -30.42 4.40
CA TRP A 129 -14.73 -31.30 3.75
C TRP A 129 -15.41 -30.66 2.55
N TYR A 130 -15.55 -29.34 2.55
CA TYR A 130 -16.19 -28.61 1.46
C TYR A 130 -15.30 -27.45 0.97
N PRO A 131 -14.28 -27.73 0.13
CA PRO A 131 -13.37 -26.70 -0.37
C PRO A 131 -14.06 -25.64 -1.24
N GLU A 132 -15.23 -25.97 -1.81
CA GLU A 132 -16.06 -25.01 -2.53
C GLU A 132 -16.56 -23.86 -1.64
N LEU A 133 -16.62 -24.04 -0.31
CA LEU A 133 -16.98 -22.99 0.64
C LEU A 133 -15.82 -22.05 1.00
N ILE A 134 -14.57 -22.32 0.60
CA ILE A 134 -13.43 -21.45 0.91
C ILE A 134 -13.65 -20.05 0.32
N LEU A 135 -13.98 -19.97 -0.97
CA LEU A 135 -14.16 -18.70 -1.65
C LEU A 135 -15.39 -17.91 -1.13
N PRO A 136 -16.58 -18.54 -0.97
CA PRO A 136 -17.73 -17.93 -0.31
C PRO A 136 -17.45 -17.43 1.11
N THR A 137 -16.76 -18.21 1.95
CA THR A 137 -16.45 -17.79 3.34
C THR A 137 -15.49 -16.61 3.36
N VAL A 138 -14.46 -16.59 2.51
CA VAL A 138 -13.55 -15.44 2.38
C VAL A 138 -14.30 -14.17 1.95
N PHE A 139 -15.18 -14.26 0.95
CA PHE A 139 -16.01 -13.12 0.53
C PHE A 139 -16.99 -12.68 1.62
N LEU A 140 -17.59 -13.62 2.35
CA LEU A 140 -18.50 -13.32 3.45
C LEU A 140 -17.75 -12.64 4.61
N TYR A 141 -16.54 -13.09 4.95
CA TYR A 141 -15.68 -12.42 5.93
C TYR A 141 -15.32 -11.00 5.47
N MET A 142 -14.87 -10.83 4.22
CA MET A 142 -14.58 -9.48 3.69
C MET A 142 -15.81 -8.58 3.71
N PHE A 143 -17.00 -9.12 3.39
CA PHE A 143 -18.27 -8.41 3.45
C PHE A 143 -18.63 -8.00 4.88
N LEU A 144 -18.56 -8.91 5.85
CA LEU A 144 -18.85 -8.64 7.25
C LEU A 144 -17.86 -7.63 7.85
N ILE A 145 -16.56 -7.79 7.57
CA ILE A 145 -15.52 -6.84 7.97
C ILE A 145 -15.81 -5.47 7.35
N GLY A 146 -16.16 -5.42 6.07
CA GLY A 146 -16.54 -4.18 5.37
C GLY A 146 -17.76 -3.51 5.99
N LEU A 147 -18.81 -4.29 6.30
CA LEU A 147 -20.04 -3.80 6.93
C LEU A 147 -19.81 -3.33 8.38
N TRP A 148 -18.95 -4.02 9.12
CA TRP A 148 -18.54 -3.61 10.46
C TRP A 148 -17.74 -2.31 10.40
N ASN A 149 -16.76 -2.24 9.50
CA ASN A 149 -15.93 -1.05 9.29
C ASN A 149 -16.73 0.14 8.74
N TYR A 150 -17.86 -0.09 8.07
CA TYR A 150 -18.77 0.98 7.65
C TYR A 150 -19.26 1.82 8.84
N ARG A 151 -19.47 1.21 10.01
CA ARG A 151 -19.86 1.93 11.24
C ARG A 151 -18.76 2.85 11.75
N LEU A 152 -17.50 2.43 11.60
CA LEU A 152 -16.31 3.15 12.02
C LEU A 152 -15.74 4.05 10.90
N ARG A 153 -16.47 4.22 9.80
CA ARG A 153 -16.01 5.00 8.65
C ARG A 153 -15.73 6.46 9.04
N PRO A 154 -14.58 7.02 8.65
CA PRO A 154 -14.32 8.45 8.78
C PRO A 154 -15.41 9.27 8.08
N ARG A 155 -16.07 10.15 8.83
CA ARG A 155 -17.14 11.02 8.31
C ARG A 155 -16.63 12.35 7.78
N ARG A 156 -15.38 12.70 8.09
CA ARG A 156 -14.72 13.93 7.64
C ARG A 156 -14.05 13.66 6.29
N PRO A 157 -13.97 14.67 5.40
CA PRO A 157 -13.19 14.54 4.19
C PRO A 157 -11.73 14.19 4.53
N PRO A 158 -11.04 13.44 3.66
CA PRO A 158 -9.61 13.20 3.85
C PRO A 158 -8.92 14.56 3.97
N HIS A 159 -8.28 14.80 5.11
CA HIS A 159 -7.45 15.97 5.32
C HIS A 159 -5.99 15.55 5.26
N MET A 160 -5.11 16.54 5.13
CA MET A 160 -3.68 16.32 5.26
C MET A 160 -3.40 15.83 6.69
N ASP A 161 -2.92 14.60 6.84
CA ASP A 161 -2.64 14.00 8.14
C ASP A 161 -1.21 14.33 8.54
N THR A 162 -1.04 15.40 9.31
CA THR A 162 0.26 15.88 9.85
C THR A 162 0.98 14.81 10.69
N LYS A 163 0.23 13.91 11.34
CA LYS A 163 0.79 12.75 12.06
C LYS A 163 1.30 11.66 11.11
N LEU A 164 0.54 11.37 10.05
CA LEU A 164 0.90 10.36 9.07
C LEU A 164 2.11 10.79 8.23
N SER A 165 2.21 12.09 7.93
CA SER A 165 3.34 12.70 7.26
C SER A 165 4.55 12.97 8.16
N TRP A 166 4.47 12.61 9.44
CA TRP A 166 5.51 12.87 10.44
C TRP A 166 5.86 14.36 10.60
N ALA A 167 4.98 15.27 10.17
CA ALA A 167 5.18 16.72 10.27
C ALA A 167 5.15 17.25 11.72
N GLU A 168 4.31 16.67 12.59
CA GLU A 168 4.23 17.11 14.02
C GLU A 168 5.47 16.74 14.85
N ALA A 169 6.18 15.67 14.45
CA ALA A 169 7.39 15.20 15.12
C ALA A 169 8.67 15.62 14.39
N ALA A 170 8.54 16.40 13.30
CA ALA A 170 9.65 16.86 12.50
C ALA A 170 10.50 17.84 13.32
N HIS A 171 11.81 17.63 13.33
CA HIS A 171 12.72 18.62 13.91
C HIS A 171 12.87 19.81 12.96
N ALA A 172 13.12 21.01 13.51
CA ALA A 172 13.33 22.23 12.73
C ALA A 172 14.40 22.06 11.63
N ASP A 173 15.42 21.25 11.89
CA ASP A 173 16.47 20.91 10.93
C ASP A 173 16.00 20.00 9.77
N GLU A 174 14.99 19.13 9.98
CA GLU A 174 14.41 18.31 8.90
C GLU A 174 13.53 19.14 7.97
N LEU A 175 12.86 20.16 8.52
CA LEU A 175 12.13 21.14 7.72
C LEU A 175 13.12 22.03 6.95
N ASP A 176 14.20 22.48 7.59
CA ASP A 176 15.25 23.26 6.94
C ASP A 176 16.00 22.47 5.84
N GLU A 177 16.02 21.14 5.90
CA GLU A 177 16.51 20.28 4.82
C GLU A 177 15.54 20.24 3.62
N GLU A 178 14.23 20.24 3.86
CA GLU A 178 13.22 20.26 2.78
C GLU A 178 13.20 21.58 2.00
N PHE A 179 13.58 22.69 2.65
CA PHE A 179 13.64 24.01 2.02
C PHE A 179 15.04 24.40 1.51
N ASP A 180 16.05 23.54 1.67
CA ASP A 180 17.39 23.81 1.15
C ASP A 180 17.46 23.49 -0.36
N THR A 181 18.10 24.36 -1.11
CA THR A 181 18.32 24.17 -2.54
C THR A 181 19.31 23.03 -2.80
N PHE A 182 19.23 22.40 -3.96
CA PHE A 182 20.25 21.49 -4.45
C PHE A 182 21.12 22.18 -5.52
N PRO A 183 22.45 22.31 -5.35
CA PRO A 183 23.28 21.88 -4.20
C PRO A 183 23.09 22.76 -2.95
N THR A 184 23.37 22.17 -1.78
CA THR A 184 23.13 22.76 -0.45
C THR A 184 23.76 24.14 -0.26
N SER A 185 22.99 25.05 0.32
CA SER A 185 23.44 26.40 0.70
C SER A 185 24.05 26.45 2.12
N LYS A 186 23.99 25.34 2.86
CA LYS A 186 24.31 25.27 4.29
C LYS A 186 25.80 25.05 4.54
N THR A 187 26.24 25.42 5.73
CA THR A 187 27.63 25.24 6.18
C THR A 187 27.99 23.76 6.33
N GLN A 188 29.27 23.44 6.15
CA GLN A 188 29.77 22.06 6.19
C GLN A 188 29.52 21.35 7.53
N GLU A 189 29.45 22.08 8.64
CA GLU A 189 29.17 21.53 9.96
C GLU A 189 27.73 21.00 10.07
N VAL A 190 26.77 21.73 9.52
CA VAL A 190 25.36 21.31 9.45
C VAL A 190 25.23 20.06 8.59
N LEU A 191 25.96 20.00 7.47
CA LEU A 191 25.99 18.82 6.60
C LEU A 191 26.53 17.58 7.31
N ARG A 192 27.60 17.71 8.11
CA ARG A 192 28.15 16.60 8.90
C ARG A 192 27.12 16.08 9.91
N MET A 193 26.46 16.98 10.62
CA MET A 193 25.42 16.62 11.59
C MET A 193 24.23 15.92 10.93
N ARG A 194 23.75 16.43 9.78
CA ARG A 194 22.68 15.79 8.99
C ARG A 194 23.09 14.40 8.49
N TYR A 195 24.32 14.26 8.00
CA TYR A 195 24.84 12.99 7.54
C TYR A 195 24.94 11.95 8.66
N ASP A 196 25.47 12.31 9.83
CA ASP A 196 25.58 11.40 10.97
C ASP A 196 24.21 10.96 11.47
N ARG A 197 23.25 11.89 11.48
CA ARG A 197 21.85 11.58 11.79
C ARG A 197 21.25 10.62 10.78
N LEU A 198 21.43 10.86 9.48
CA LEU A 198 21.01 9.96 8.41
C LEU A 198 21.60 8.57 8.60
N ARG A 199 22.89 8.49 8.89
CA ARG A 199 23.57 7.22 9.15
C ARG A 199 22.96 6.48 10.34
N SER A 200 22.60 7.19 11.41
CA SER A 200 21.98 6.58 12.60
C SER A 200 20.57 6.01 12.31
N VAL A 201 19.75 6.74 11.54
CA VAL A 201 18.39 6.30 11.18
C VAL A 201 18.44 5.17 10.16
N ALA A 202 19.28 5.33 9.14
CA ALA A 202 19.52 4.30 8.12
C ALA A 202 20.05 3.01 8.76
N GLY A 203 20.93 3.10 9.77
CA GLY A 203 21.40 1.94 10.53
C GLY A 203 20.26 1.15 11.19
N ARG A 204 19.32 1.84 11.85
CA ARG A 204 18.15 1.18 12.46
C ARG A 204 17.24 0.53 11.40
N MET A 205 16.98 1.24 10.29
CA MET A 205 16.19 0.69 9.18
C MET A 205 16.89 -0.54 8.56
N GLN A 206 18.21 -0.47 8.39
CA GLN A 206 19.03 -1.55 7.85
C GLN A 206 18.99 -2.80 8.74
N THR A 207 19.02 -2.66 10.07
CA THR A 207 18.86 -3.81 10.97
C THR A 207 17.52 -4.50 10.74
N VAL A 208 16.41 -3.75 10.70
CA VAL A 208 15.07 -4.31 10.50
C VAL A 208 14.93 -4.97 9.12
N VAL A 209 15.43 -4.32 8.07
CA VAL A 209 15.42 -4.88 6.70
C VAL A 209 16.33 -6.10 6.61
N GLY A 210 17.47 -6.11 7.29
CA GLY A 210 18.40 -7.24 7.36
C GLY A 210 17.80 -8.45 8.07
N ASP A 211 17.05 -8.24 9.16
CA ASP A 211 16.31 -9.30 9.84
C ASP A 211 15.24 -9.91 8.91
N LEU A 212 14.48 -9.06 8.21
CA LEU A 212 13.50 -9.51 7.22
C LEU A 212 14.15 -10.28 6.06
N ALA A 213 15.27 -9.79 5.53
CA ALA A 213 16.03 -10.46 4.48
C ALA A 213 16.52 -11.83 4.95
N THR A 214 17.07 -11.92 6.16
CA THR A 214 17.51 -13.19 6.76
C THR A 214 16.37 -14.20 6.88
N GLN A 215 15.17 -13.77 7.29
CA GLN A 215 13.99 -14.65 7.32
C GLN A 215 13.58 -15.11 5.92
N GLY A 216 13.63 -14.21 4.93
CA GLY A 216 13.37 -14.53 3.53
C GLY A 216 14.38 -15.52 2.94
N GLU A 217 15.67 -15.31 3.19
CA GLU A 217 16.76 -16.20 2.77
C GLU A 217 16.60 -17.59 3.39
N ARG A 218 16.17 -17.69 4.65
CA ARG A 218 15.87 -18.98 5.28
C ARG A 218 14.72 -19.69 4.58
N LEU A 219 13.65 -18.98 4.21
CA LEU A 219 12.52 -19.54 3.48
C LEU A 219 12.94 -20.02 2.08
N GLN A 220 13.72 -19.22 1.36
CA GLN A 220 14.30 -19.63 0.07
C GLN A 220 15.27 -20.81 0.24
N GLY A 221 16.01 -20.82 1.35
CA GLY A 221 16.95 -21.85 1.75
C GLY A 221 16.33 -23.24 1.90
N VAL A 222 15.03 -23.30 2.20
CA VAL A 222 14.27 -24.56 2.31
C VAL A 222 14.22 -25.34 0.99
N LEU A 223 14.33 -24.66 -0.16
CA LEU A 223 14.33 -25.29 -1.49
C LEU A 223 15.72 -25.38 -2.14
N SER A 224 16.72 -24.72 -1.56
CA SER A 224 18.07 -24.63 -2.16
C SER A 224 18.98 -25.81 -1.83
N TRP A 225 18.46 -26.84 -1.13
CA TRP A 225 19.21 -28.03 -0.70
C TRP A 225 20.46 -27.72 0.16
N ARG A 226 20.58 -26.49 0.67
CA ARG A 226 21.72 -26.05 1.48
C ARG A 226 21.82 -26.81 2.80
N ASP A 227 20.67 -27.16 3.39
CA ASP A 227 20.54 -28.20 4.40
C ASP A 227 19.79 -29.39 3.80
N PRO A 228 20.49 -30.48 3.44
CA PRO A 228 19.87 -31.61 2.75
C PRO A 228 18.83 -32.33 3.62
N ARG A 229 18.93 -32.25 4.95
CA ARG A 229 17.98 -32.91 5.86
C ARG A 229 16.68 -32.12 5.94
N ALA A 230 16.78 -30.81 6.16
CA ALA A 230 15.62 -29.93 6.21
C ALA A 230 14.90 -29.86 4.86
N THR A 231 15.65 -29.77 3.77
CA THR A 231 15.09 -29.74 2.41
C THR A 231 14.40 -31.07 2.07
N ALA A 232 14.98 -32.22 2.42
CA ALA A 232 14.34 -33.52 2.18
C ALA A 232 13.01 -33.67 2.94
N LEU A 233 12.96 -33.25 4.22
CA LEU A 233 11.72 -33.25 5.00
C LEU A 233 10.66 -32.33 4.38
N PHE A 234 11.05 -31.13 3.94
CA PHE A 234 10.14 -30.19 3.30
C PHE A 234 9.64 -30.68 1.94
N VAL A 235 10.51 -31.27 1.11
CA VAL A 235 10.12 -31.83 -0.20
C VAL A 235 9.19 -33.04 -0.02
N ALA A 236 9.47 -33.92 0.95
CA ALA A 236 8.58 -35.03 1.30
C ALA A 236 7.21 -34.51 1.79
N PHE A 237 7.19 -33.50 2.66
CA PHE A 237 5.97 -32.82 3.08
C PHE A 237 5.20 -32.22 1.89
N CYS A 238 5.89 -31.52 0.97
CA CYS A 238 5.29 -30.97 -0.24
C CYS A 238 4.71 -32.05 -1.14
N LEU A 239 5.36 -33.21 -1.28
CA LEU A 239 4.85 -34.35 -2.03
C LEU A 239 3.55 -34.89 -1.42
N VAL A 240 3.54 -35.12 -0.10
CA VAL A 240 2.34 -35.57 0.62
C VAL A 240 1.22 -34.54 0.50
N ALA A 241 1.52 -33.26 0.71
CA ALA A 241 0.56 -32.17 0.55
C ALA A 241 0.00 -32.10 -0.88
N ALA A 242 0.84 -32.29 -1.90
CA ALA A 242 0.42 -32.31 -3.30
C ALA A 242 -0.54 -33.48 -3.60
N VAL A 243 -0.26 -34.68 -3.07
CA VAL A 243 -1.15 -35.85 -3.20
C VAL A 243 -2.49 -35.59 -2.51
N VAL A 244 -2.48 -35.05 -1.29
CA VAL A 244 -3.70 -34.71 -0.54
C VAL A 244 -4.52 -33.65 -1.27
N LEU A 245 -3.88 -32.59 -1.75
CA LEU A 245 -4.55 -31.51 -2.51
C LEU A 245 -5.05 -31.98 -3.88
N TYR A 246 -4.42 -32.98 -4.50
CA TYR A 246 -4.88 -33.58 -5.75
C TYR A 246 -6.14 -34.46 -5.58
N VAL A 247 -6.24 -35.13 -4.43
CA VAL A 247 -7.40 -35.94 -4.03
C VAL A 247 -8.57 -35.04 -3.60
N THR A 248 -8.29 -33.87 -3.03
CA THR A 248 -9.29 -32.83 -2.68
C THR A 248 -9.79 -32.13 -3.97
N PRO A 249 -11.09 -31.89 -4.18
CA PRO A 249 -11.59 -31.36 -5.44
C PRO A 249 -11.31 -29.85 -5.61
N ALA A 250 -10.04 -29.50 -5.88
CA ALA A 250 -9.61 -28.19 -6.39
C ALA A 250 -9.67 -28.10 -7.94
N ARG A 251 -10.09 -29.20 -8.58
CA ARG A 251 -10.04 -29.43 -10.03
C ARG A 251 -10.85 -28.40 -10.82
N MET A 252 -11.97 -27.92 -10.27
CA MET A 252 -12.83 -26.94 -10.94
C MET A 252 -12.26 -25.52 -10.87
N VAL A 253 -11.68 -25.12 -9.74
CA VAL A 253 -11.06 -23.78 -9.58
C VAL A 253 -9.80 -23.68 -10.42
N GLY A 254 -8.95 -24.72 -10.43
CA GLY A 254 -7.75 -24.77 -11.27
C GLY A 254 -8.07 -24.77 -12.77
N LEU A 255 -9.14 -25.46 -13.19
CA LEU A 255 -9.61 -25.46 -14.58
C LEU A 255 -10.09 -24.06 -15.01
N VAL A 256 -10.90 -23.40 -14.20
CA VAL A 256 -11.43 -22.06 -14.51
C VAL A 256 -10.31 -21.01 -14.54
N VAL A 257 -9.41 -21.03 -13.55
CA VAL A 257 -8.25 -20.12 -13.51
C VAL A 257 -7.28 -20.42 -14.66
N GLY A 258 -7.02 -21.69 -14.94
CA GLY A 258 -6.17 -22.13 -16.04
C GLY A 258 -6.71 -21.71 -17.40
N LEU A 259 -8.00 -21.92 -17.67
CA LEU A 259 -8.65 -21.48 -18.92
C LEU A 259 -8.68 -19.95 -19.04
N TYR A 260 -8.82 -19.22 -17.93
CA TYR A 260 -8.77 -17.75 -17.92
C TYR A 260 -7.36 -17.21 -18.23
N VAL A 261 -6.31 -17.80 -17.64
CA VAL A 261 -4.91 -17.38 -17.85
C VAL A 261 -4.38 -17.78 -19.23
N LEU A 262 -4.71 -18.99 -19.69
CA LEU A 262 -4.32 -19.51 -21.01
C LEU A 262 -5.16 -18.95 -22.16
N ARG A 263 -6.09 -18.02 -21.89
CA ARG A 263 -6.92 -17.37 -22.89
C ARG A 263 -6.07 -16.69 -23.97
N HIS A 264 -6.41 -16.97 -25.24
CA HIS A 264 -5.69 -16.53 -26.43
C HIS A 264 -5.43 -14.99 -26.43
N PRO A 265 -4.24 -14.51 -26.84
CA PRO A 265 -3.85 -13.09 -26.75
C PRO A 265 -4.81 -12.09 -27.42
N ARG A 266 -5.53 -12.49 -28.48
CA ARG A 266 -6.56 -11.64 -29.11
C ARG A 266 -7.72 -11.27 -28.18
N PHE A 267 -7.96 -12.05 -27.13
CA PHE A 267 -9.00 -11.78 -26.15
C PHE A 267 -8.46 -11.14 -24.85
N ARG A 268 -7.15 -10.85 -24.79
CA ARG A 268 -6.56 -10.09 -23.69
C ARG A 268 -6.77 -8.60 -23.98
N SER A 269 -7.57 -7.92 -23.16
CA SER A 269 -7.69 -6.47 -23.26
C SER A 269 -6.37 -5.83 -22.82
N LYS A 270 -5.84 -4.91 -23.64
CA LYS A 270 -4.72 -4.03 -23.24
C LYS A 270 -5.14 -2.99 -22.19
N LEU A 271 -6.44 -2.93 -21.88
CA LEU A 271 -7.02 -2.08 -20.86
C LEU A 271 -6.97 -2.80 -19.49
N PRO A 272 -6.77 -2.04 -18.39
CA PRO A 272 -6.85 -2.58 -17.04
C PRO A 272 -8.23 -3.19 -16.77
N SER A 273 -8.24 -4.32 -16.07
CA SER A 273 -9.47 -5.02 -15.67
C SER A 273 -10.29 -4.17 -14.70
N VAL A 274 -11.60 -4.42 -14.62
CA VAL A 274 -12.52 -3.72 -13.70
C VAL A 274 -12.02 -3.77 -12.24
N PRO A 275 -11.54 -4.91 -11.69
CA PRO A 275 -10.97 -4.93 -10.35
C PRO A 275 -9.71 -4.07 -10.20
N SER A 276 -8.86 -4.02 -11.23
CA SER A 276 -7.67 -3.16 -11.23
C SER A 276 -8.03 -1.67 -11.26
N ASN A 277 -9.05 -1.29 -12.03
CA ASN A 277 -9.57 0.09 -12.06
C ASN A 277 -10.18 0.49 -10.72
N PHE A 278 -10.98 -0.39 -10.13
CA PHE A 278 -11.54 -0.19 -8.80
C PHE A 278 -10.44 0.05 -7.78
N PHE A 279 -9.43 -0.83 -7.72
CA PHE A 279 -8.33 -0.73 -6.78
C PHE A 279 -7.50 0.54 -6.97
N LYS A 280 -7.17 0.91 -8.21
CA LYS A 280 -6.42 2.15 -8.51
C LYS A 280 -7.18 3.43 -8.17
N ARG A 281 -8.51 3.37 -8.06
CA ARG A 281 -9.38 4.50 -7.67
C ARG A 281 -9.67 4.53 -6.17
N LEU A 282 -9.25 3.52 -5.41
CA LEU A 282 -9.34 3.58 -3.96
C LEU A 282 -8.37 4.66 -3.45
N PRO A 283 -8.81 5.49 -2.48
CA PRO A 283 -7.96 6.52 -1.92
C PRO A 283 -6.74 5.87 -1.28
N SER A 284 -5.57 6.42 -1.57
CA SER A 284 -4.33 5.95 -0.98
C SER A 284 -3.97 6.84 0.20
N LYS A 285 -3.25 6.29 1.17
CA LYS A 285 -2.67 7.08 2.26
C LYS A 285 -1.62 8.09 1.79
N ILE A 286 -1.23 8.08 0.50
CA ILE A 286 -0.36 9.09 -0.11
C ILE A 286 -1.12 10.40 -0.25
N ASP A 287 -2.42 10.35 -0.55
CA ASP A 287 -3.24 11.53 -0.80
C ASP A 287 -3.49 12.37 0.47
N SER A 288 -3.11 11.83 1.64
CA SER A 288 -3.13 12.48 2.96
C SER A 288 -1.74 12.82 3.49
N LEU A 289 -0.67 12.60 2.71
CA LEU A 289 0.69 12.98 3.07
C LEU A 289 1.01 14.42 2.64
N LEU A 290 1.84 15.05 3.45
CA LEU A 290 2.36 16.40 3.33
C LEU A 290 3.81 16.37 2.82
#